data_AF-A0A5C7WMX2-F1
#
_entry.id   AF-A0A5C7WMX2-F1
#
_cell.length_a   1.000
_cell.length_b   1.000
_cell.length_c   1.000
_cell.angle_alpha   90.00
_cell.angle_beta   90.00
_cell.angle_gamma   90.00
#
_symmetry.space_group_name_H-M   'P 1'
#
loop_
_entity.id
_entity.type
_entity.pdbx_description
1 polymer ?
#
loop_
_entity_poly.entity_id
_entity_poly.type
_entity_poly.pdbx_seq_one_letter_code
_entity_poly.pdbx_strand_id
1 'polypeptide(L)'
;MTTDHSAQPDFRLNRPGALIAALPAVLGFVPEKSLVLVSIENGLMGAVMRADLSAELIGNIDRLAEIAETSGAERVVAVIVDEDGALCPICSEEHRRLAGALDSALAQRSVEIHAVHVVDRVQAGGTWHCVDGCGEQGAVEDPSASPLAAAAVLDGRRLYARRSELQAVIELSDAAGSAQRAEAIMSRGRERDAEWGADPDACGRRDVEATLEAAALVSDGAALDDRQLATLACAVSDVAVRDTLYALAVGEDCDRAEALWARLARELPDPWRVDALVLLAFSAYARGDGPLAGVCLEAALRSDPSHRMAGMLDTALQSGMRPEQIRELAGTGYRVAKRIGVRLPPRRRFGRRAV
;
A
#
# COMPACT_ATOMS: atom_id res chain seq x y z
N MET A 1 28.88 22.75 18.35
CA MET A 1 28.58 23.18 16.97
C MET A 1 28.69 21.92 16.11
N THR A 2 27.60 21.16 16.04
CA THR A 2 27.51 19.90 15.30
C THR A 2 26.26 20.03 14.46
N THR A 3 26.46 20.33 13.18
CA THR A 3 25.41 20.34 12.16
C THR A 3 24.99 18.90 11.91
N ASP A 4 23.91 18.48 12.54
CA ASP A 4 23.24 17.21 12.25
C ASP A 4 22.18 17.47 11.18
N HIS A 5 22.62 17.46 9.92
CA HIS A 5 21.72 17.46 8.76
C HIS A 5 21.36 16.01 8.45
N SER A 6 20.29 15.51 9.06
CA SER A 6 19.60 14.32 8.56
C SER A 6 19.12 14.61 7.15
N ALA A 7 19.77 14.02 6.15
CA ALA A 7 19.48 14.21 4.74
C ALA A 7 18.13 13.59 4.36
N GLN A 8 17.03 14.28 4.67
CA GLN A 8 15.84 14.19 3.84
C GLN A 8 16.20 14.83 2.49
N PRO A 9 16.03 14.15 1.35
CA PRO A 9 16.32 14.73 0.06
C PRO A 9 15.48 16.00 -0.11
N ASP A 10 16.17 17.13 -0.22
CA ASP A 10 15.63 18.47 -0.39
C ASP A 10 14.97 18.52 -1.78
N PHE A 11 13.70 18.08 -1.88
CA PHE A 11 12.91 18.18 -3.11
C PHE A 11 12.52 19.64 -3.33
N ARG A 12 13.46 20.38 -3.89
CA ARG A 12 13.21 21.75 -4.27
C ARG A 12 12.25 21.78 -5.45
N LEU A 13 11.19 22.55 -5.30
CA LEU A 13 10.17 22.81 -6.33
C LEU A 13 10.74 23.30 -7.66
N ASN A 14 11.96 23.82 -7.66
CA ASN A 14 12.67 24.26 -8.85
C ASN A 14 13.35 23.14 -9.65
N ARG A 15 13.15 21.86 -9.31
CA ARG A 15 13.65 20.71 -10.09
C ARG A 15 12.52 19.72 -10.44
N PRO A 16 11.61 20.07 -11.37
CA PRO A 16 10.50 19.20 -11.74
C PRO A 16 10.94 17.80 -12.20
N GLY A 17 12.02 17.71 -12.99
CA GLY A 17 12.54 16.42 -13.46
C GLY A 17 12.96 15.47 -12.33
N ALA A 18 13.51 15.98 -11.23
CA ALA A 18 13.88 15.18 -10.06
C ALA A 18 12.65 14.76 -9.25
N LEU A 19 11.67 15.66 -9.09
CA LEU A 19 10.40 15.36 -8.42
C LEU A 19 9.63 14.25 -9.17
N ILE A 20 9.52 14.37 -10.50
CA ILE A 20 8.87 13.38 -11.36
C ILE A 20 9.59 12.02 -11.26
N ALA A 21 10.93 12.02 -11.29
CA ALA A 21 11.73 10.81 -11.16
C ALA A 21 11.58 10.10 -9.80
N ALA A 22 11.17 10.81 -8.76
CA ALA A 22 10.95 10.23 -7.44
C ALA A 22 9.57 9.57 -7.27
N LEU A 23 8.61 9.87 -8.14
CA LEU A 23 7.24 9.34 -8.04
C LEU A 23 7.18 7.81 -7.97
N PRO A 24 7.95 7.04 -8.78
CA PRO A 24 7.89 5.58 -8.72
C PRO A 24 8.30 5.01 -7.36
N ALA A 25 9.24 5.65 -6.67
CA ALA A 25 9.68 5.21 -5.35
C ALA A 25 8.64 5.46 -4.25
N VAL A 26 7.80 6.48 -4.41
CA VAL A 26 6.67 6.72 -3.49
C VAL A 26 5.52 5.78 -3.83
N LEU A 27 5.12 5.72 -5.10
CA LEU A 27 4.00 4.94 -5.61
C LEU A 27 4.27 3.43 -5.66
N GLY A 28 5.54 2.99 -5.52
CA GLY A 28 5.95 1.60 -5.62
C GLY A 28 5.98 1.05 -7.06
N PHE A 29 5.50 1.81 -8.04
CA PHE A 29 5.51 1.46 -9.46
C PHE A 29 5.61 2.73 -10.32
N VAL A 30 6.04 2.58 -11.58
CA VAL A 30 6.05 3.70 -12.52
C VAL A 30 4.62 4.05 -12.93
N PRO A 31 4.14 5.28 -12.67
CA PRO A 31 2.78 5.68 -13.04
C PRO A 31 2.64 5.77 -14.56
N GLU A 32 1.53 5.28 -15.09
CA GLU A 32 1.14 5.38 -16.50
C GLU A 32 -0.31 5.90 -16.54
N LYS A 33 -0.63 6.71 -17.57
CA LYS A 33 -1.98 7.28 -17.82
C LYS A 33 -2.66 7.74 -16.53
N SER A 34 -2.05 8.71 -15.86
CA SER A 34 -2.47 9.11 -14.51
C SER A 34 -2.25 10.58 -14.22
N LEU A 35 -3.07 11.12 -13.31
CA LEU A 35 -2.83 12.38 -12.61
C LEU A 35 -2.22 12.05 -11.25
N VAL A 36 -1.05 12.60 -10.96
CA VAL A 36 -0.37 12.49 -9.67
C VAL A 36 -0.34 13.85 -9.00
N LEU A 37 -0.84 13.95 -7.77
CA LEU A 37 -0.75 15.15 -6.95
C LEU A 37 0.30 14.95 -5.87
N VAL A 38 1.25 15.87 -5.80
CA VAL A 38 2.30 15.90 -4.80
C VAL A 38 2.03 17.08 -3.88
N SER A 39 1.59 16.81 -2.66
CA SER A 39 1.40 17.84 -1.65
C SER A 39 2.75 18.37 -1.14
N ILE A 40 2.75 19.63 -0.73
CA ILE A 40 3.89 20.32 -0.17
C ILE A 40 3.47 20.94 1.15
N GLU A 41 4.20 20.56 2.19
CA GLU A 41 3.99 21.03 3.55
C GLU A 41 5.34 21.54 4.08
N ASN A 42 5.41 22.79 4.54
CA ASN A 42 6.65 23.41 5.02
C ASN A 42 7.84 23.34 4.02
N GLY A 43 7.54 23.37 2.71
CA GLY A 43 8.54 23.27 1.65
C GLY A 43 9.09 21.86 1.40
N LEU A 44 8.53 20.84 2.06
CA LEU A 44 8.88 19.44 1.88
C LEU A 44 7.76 18.70 1.14
N MET A 45 8.13 17.65 0.41
CA MET A 45 7.17 16.72 -0.20
C MET A 45 6.37 16.01 0.91
N GLY A 46 5.05 16.15 0.86
CA GLY A 46 4.09 15.50 1.74
C GLY A 46 3.51 14.22 1.12
N ALA A 47 2.20 14.02 1.31
CA ALA A 47 1.44 12.97 0.67
C ALA A 47 1.47 13.05 -0.87
N VAL A 48 1.54 11.88 -1.52
CA VAL A 48 1.44 11.71 -2.97
C VAL A 48 0.18 10.92 -3.28
N MET A 49 -0.68 11.49 -4.12
CA MET A 49 -1.94 10.88 -4.54
C MET A 49 -1.88 10.58 -6.02
N ARG A 50 -2.47 9.46 -6.45
CA ARG A 50 -2.57 9.07 -7.86
C ARG A 50 -4.02 8.77 -8.20
N ALA A 51 -4.49 9.32 -9.31
CA ALA A 51 -5.73 8.93 -9.96
C ALA A 51 -5.46 8.51 -11.41
N ASP A 52 -6.22 7.54 -11.92
CA ASP A 52 -6.14 7.17 -13.33
C ASP A 52 -6.69 8.31 -14.21
N LEU A 53 -6.02 8.56 -15.34
CA LEU A 53 -6.42 9.56 -16.32
C LEU A 53 -7.54 8.96 -17.17
N SER A 54 -8.78 9.18 -16.75
CA SER A 54 -9.99 8.72 -17.44
C SER A 54 -10.96 9.89 -17.67
N ALA A 55 -11.95 9.68 -18.54
CA ALA A 55 -12.99 10.68 -18.78
C ALA A 55 -13.79 11.05 -17.52
N GLU A 56 -13.84 10.15 -16.53
CA GLU A 56 -14.53 10.34 -15.25
C GLU A 56 -13.72 11.16 -14.26
N LEU A 57 -12.41 11.34 -14.47
CA LEU A 57 -11.53 12.02 -13.54
C LEU A 57 -12.00 13.44 -13.22
N ILE A 58 -12.49 14.17 -14.22
CA ILE A 58 -13.01 15.54 -14.04
C ILE A 58 -14.16 15.56 -13.03
N GLY A 59 -15.05 14.55 -13.07
CA GLY A 59 -16.15 14.43 -12.12
C GLY A 59 -15.71 14.09 -10.68
N ASN A 60 -14.46 13.62 -10.50
CA ASN A 60 -13.89 13.23 -9.22
C ASN A 60 -12.86 14.24 -8.67
N ILE A 61 -12.62 15.36 -9.35
CA ILE A 61 -11.63 16.38 -8.95
C ILE A 61 -11.91 16.92 -7.54
N ASP A 62 -13.17 17.18 -7.20
CA ASP A 62 -13.52 17.75 -5.89
C ASP A 62 -13.10 16.85 -4.73
N ARG A 63 -13.14 15.52 -4.93
CA ARG A 63 -12.68 14.54 -3.95
C ARG A 63 -11.16 14.53 -3.84
N LEU A 64 -10.44 14.69 -4.95
CA LEU A 64 -8.97 14.82 -4.91
C LEU A 64 -8.56 16.10 -4.18
N ALA A 65 -9.27 17.21 -4.42
CA ALA A 65 -9.02 18.46 -3.71
C ALA A 65 -9.32 18.36 -2.21
N GLU A 66 -10.38 17.64 -1.81
CA GLU A 66 -10.69 17.36 -0.40
C GLU A 66 -9.60 16.55 0.30
N ILE A 67 -9.08 15.51 -0.37
CA ILE A 67 -7.98 14.70 0.18
C ILE A 67 -6.70 15.54 0.32
N ALA A 68 -6.41 16.41 -0.66
CA ALA A 68 -5.26 17.32 -0.57
C ALA A 68 -5.37 18.27 0.64
N GLU A 69 -6.54 18.88 0.85
CA GLU A 69 -6.82 19.75 2.02
C GLU A 69 -6.66 18.99 3.34
N THR A 70 -7.30 17.81 3.47
CA THR A 70 -7.25 17.00 4.69
C THR A 70 -5.86 16.46 5.01
N SER A 71 -4.98 16.36 4.01
CA SER A 71 -3.56 16.02 4.20
C SER A 71 -2.72 17.15 4.80
N GLY A 72 -3.27 18.37 4.92
CA GLY A 72 -2.56 19.55 5.40
C GLY A 72 -1.71 20.25 4.33
N ALA A 73 -1.97 20.00 3.05
CA ALA A 73 -1.22 20.59 1.95
C ALA A 73 -1.44 22.11 1.88
N GLU A 74 -0.37 22.90 1.89
CA GLU A 74 -0.45 24.33 1.56
C GLU A 74 -0.43 24.54 0.06
N ARG A 75 0.38 23.74 -0.63
CA ARG A 75 0.60 23.77 -2.07
C ARG A 75 0.63 22.36 -2.64
N VAL A 76 0.31 22.24 -3.93
CA VAL A 76 0.45 20.98 -4.66
C VAL A 76 1.17 21.18 -6.00
N VAL A 77 1.94 20.17 -6.40
CA VAL A 77 2.41 20.01 -7.79
C VAL A 77 1.62 18.88 -8.42
N ALA A 78 1.01 19.14 -9.58
CA ALA A 78 0.30 18.14 -10.34
C ALA A 78 1.17 17.62 -11.49
N VAL A 79 1.18 16.31 -11.69
CA VAL A 79 1.92 15.63 -12.77
C VAL A 79 0.95 14.75 -13.55
N ILE A 80 0.70 15.12 -14.80
CA ILE A 80 -0.10 14.35 -15.75
C ILE A 80 0.87 13.46 -16.53
N VAL A 81 0.80 12.15 -16.32
CA VAL A 81 1.59 11.16 -17.04
C VAL A 81 0.76 10.59 -18.18
N ASP A 82 1.13 10.93 -19.41
CA ASP A 82 0.37 10.60 -20.61
C ASP A 82 1.30 10.47 -21.83
N GLU A 83 1.83 9.28 -22.09
CA GLU A 83 2.79 9.04 -23.18
C GLU A 83 2.22 9.42 -24.55
N ASP A 84 0.99 9.01 -24.87
CA ASP A 84 0.36 9.31 -26.16
C ASP A 84 -0.11 10.77 -26.25
N GLY A 85 -0.51 11.36 -25.14
CA GLY A 85 -1.10 12.71 -25.09
C GLY A 85 -0.08 13.83 -24.95
N ALA A 86 1.11 13.57 -24.41
CA ALA A 86 2.10 14.61 -24.08
C ALA A 86 2.55 15.44 -25.28
N LEU A 87 2.53 14.89 -26.49
CA LEU A 87 2.89 15.58 -27.73
C LEU A 87 1.68 15.81 -28.66
N CYS A 88 0.46 15.50 -28.20
CA CYS A 88 -0.76 15.61 -28.99
C CYS A 88 -1.44 16.97 -28.75
N PRO A 89 -1.64 17.82 -29.79
CA PRO A 89 -2.28 19.13 -29.62
C PRO A 89 -3.72 19.05 -29.09
N ILE A 90 -4.46 18.00 -29.44
CA ILE A 90 -5.83 17.80 -28.96
C ILE A 90 -5.83 17.46 -27.46
N CYS A 91 -4.97 16.51 -27.05
CA CYS A 91 -4.82 16.14 -25.64
C CYS A 91 -4.30 17.29 -24.78
N SER A 92 -3.46 18.17 -25.35
CA SER A 92 -2.99 19.38 -24.65
C SER A 92 -4.15 20.28 -24.19
N GLU A 93 -5.22 20.42 -24.98
CA GLU A 93 -6.42 21.15 -24.55
C GLU A 93 -7.16 20.44 -23.42
N GLU A 94 -7.21 19.11 -23.44
CA GLU A 94 -7.83 18.30 -22.39
C GLU A 94 -7.04 18.40 -21.08
N HIS A 95 -5.70 18.33 -21.15
CA HIS A 95 -4.82 18.52 -19.99
C HIS A 95 -4.96 19.93 -19.40
N ARG A 96 -5.08 20.97 -20.24
CA ARG A 96 -5.37 22.34 -19.77
C ARG A 96 -6.72 22.46 -19.07
N ARG A 97 -7.76 21.83 -19.61
CA ARG A 97 -9.09 21.80 -18.97
C ARG A 97 -9.04 21.08 -17.62
N LEU A 98 -8.34 19.95 -17.55
CA LEU A 98 -8.14 19.22 -16.32
C LEU A 98 -7.38 20.06 -15.28
N ALA A 99 -6.30 20.72 -15.69
CA ALA A 99 -5.53 21.61 -14.83
C ALA A 99 -6.36 22.78 -14.29
N GLY A 100 -7.15 23.43 -15.14
CA GLY A 100 -8.02 24.54 -14.72
C GLY A 100 -9.15 24.11 -13.78
N ALA A 101 -9.74 22.93 -14.01
CA ALA A 101 -10.73 22.35 -13.11
C ALA A 101 -10.12 21.99 -11.74
N LEU A 102 -8.91 21.39 -11.75
CA LEU A 102 -8.16 21.08 -10.54
C LEU A 102 -7.80 22.33 -9.74
N ASP A 103 -7.27 23.36 -10.40
CA ASP A 103 -6.96 24.66 -9.79
C ASP A 103 -8.19 25.28 -9.13
N SER A 104 -9.32 25.31 -9.85
CA SER A 104 -10.59 25.84 -9.33
C SER A 104 -11.09 25.09 -8.09
N ALA A 105 -10.92 23.77 -8.04
CA ALA A 105 -11.36 22.95 -6.91
C ALA A 105 -10.43 23.08 -5.69
N LEU A 106 -9.11 23.17 -5.91
CA LEU A 106 -8.12 23.38 -4.85
C LEU A 106 -8.22 24.79 -4.26
N ALA A 107 -8.42 25.81 -5.10
CA ALA A 107 -8.57 27.20 -4.66
C ALA A 107 -9.77 27.40 -3.72
N GLN A 108 -10.88 26.68 -3.97
CA GLN A 108 -12.05 26.68 -3.06
C GLN A 108 -11.73 26.15 -1.66
N ARG A 109 -10.63 25.41 -1.53
CA ARG A 109 -10.16 24.76 -0.29
C ARG A 109 -8.88 25.39 0.26
N SER A 110 -8.50 26.58 -0.24
CA SER A 110 -7.28 27.30 0.17
C SER A 110 -5.98 26.52 -0.07
N VAL A 111 -5.97 25.60 -1.03
CA VAL A 111 -4.75 24.90 -1.48
C VAL A 111 -4.31 25.51 -2.81
N GLU A 112 -3.04 25.94 -2.89
CA GLU A 112 -2.50 26.56 -4.10
C GLU A 112 -1.88 25.51 -5.03
N ILE A 113 -2.19 25.56 -6.34
CA ILE A 113 -1.47 24.78 -7.34
C ILE A 113 -0.17 25.51 -7.70
N HIS A 114 0.96 24.90 -7.37
CA HIS A 114 2.26 25.52 -7.64
C HIS A 114 2.66 25.38 -9.11
N ALA A 115 2.46 24.19 -9.67
CA ALA A 115 2.76 23.88 -11.06
C ALA A 115 1.98 22.65 -11.51
N VAL A 116 1.73 22.57 -12.82
CA VAL A 116 1.19 21.38 -13.47
C VAL A 116 2.09 20.98 -14.62
N HIS A 117 2.64 19.77 -14.55
CA HIS A 117 3.55 19.22 -15.54
C HIS A 117 2.88 18.09 -16.32
N VAL A 118 3.06 18.08 -17.63
CA VAL A 118 2.72 16.94 -18.49
C VAL A 118 4.01 16.19 -18.80
N VAL A 119 3.99 14.86 -18.66
CA VAL A 119 5.15 13.98 -18.79
C VAL A 119 4.82 12.86 -19.77
N ASP A 120 5.71 12.60 -20.73
CA ASP A 120 5.55 11.47 -21.65
C ASP A 120 5.81 10.14 -20.93
N ARG A 121 6.99 10.01 -20.31
CA ARG A 121 7.45 8.81 -19.63
C ARG A 121 8.24 9.16 -18.38
N VAL A 122 7.96 8.45 -17.29
CA VAL A 122 8.71 8.58 -16.03
C VAL A 122 9.90 7.62 -16.05
N GLN A 123 10.90 7.93 -16.87
CA GLN A 123 12.15 7.19 -16.99
C GLN A 123 13.28 8.07 -17.51
N ALA A 124 14.53 7.57 -17.46
CA ALA A 124 15.66 8.25 -18.08
C ALA A 124 15.39 8.51 -19.58
N GLY A 125 15.55 9.77 -20.00
CA GLY A 125 15.28 10.20 -21.38
C GLY A 125 13.81 10.57 -21.67
N GLY A 126 12.91 10.43 -20.69
CA GLY A 126 11.59 11.07 -20.74
C GLY A 126 11.69 12.59 -20.64
N THR A 127 10.62 13.28 -21.01
CA THR A 127 10.51 14.73 -21.05
C THR A 127 9.25 15.20 -20.34
N TRP A 128 9.33 16.39 -19.76
CA TRP A 128 8.21 17.07 -19.13
C TRP A 128 8.11 18.51 -19.65
N HIS A 129 6.92 19.07 -19.62
CA HIS A 129 6.66 20.48 -19.89
C HIS A 129 5.52 21.02 -19.02
N CYS A 130 5.47 22.33 -18.81
CA CYS A 130 4.36 22.96 -18.09
C CYS A 130 3.08 23.00 -18.94
N VAL A 131 1.94 22.67 -18.33
CA VAL A 131 0.63 22.63 -19.03
C VAL A 131 0.15 24.03 -19.47
N ASP A 132 0.58 25.07 -18.76
CA ASP A 132 0.16 26.46 -18.96
C ASP A 132 0.82 27.10 -20.20
N GLY A 133 1.76 26.41 -20.83
CA GLY A 133 2.47 26.90 -22.01
C GLY A 133 3.48 28.00 -21.70
N CYS A 134 3.96 28.14 -20.47
CA CYS A 134 5.00 29.13 -20.11
C CYS A 134 6.34 28.90 -20.81
N GLY A 135 6.53 27.75 -21.45
CA GLY A 135 7.74 27.39 -22.20
C GLY A 135 8.78 26.60 -21.39
N GLU A 136 8.56 26.45 -20.09
CA GLU A 136 9.39 25.60 -19.24
C GLU A 136 9.18 24.12 -19.55
N GLN A 137 10.29 23.42 -19.78
CA GLN A 137 10.34 22.00 -20.12
C GLN A 137 11.72 21.43 -19.77
N GLY A 138 11.82 20.11 -19.67
CA GLY A 138 13.09 19.46 -19.38
C GLY A 138 13.04 17.94 -19.48
N ALA A 139 14.18 17.33 -19.19
CA ALA A 139 14.28 15.88 -19.07
C ALA A 139 13.81 15.40 -17.69
N VAL A 140 13.27 14.18 -17.64
CA VAL A 140 13.05 13.44 -16.41
C VAL A 140 14.38 12.80 -16.00
N GLU A 141 14.76 12.97 -14.73
CA GLU A 141 15.95 12.31 -14.19
C GLU A 141 15.72 10.79 -14.07
N ASP A 142 16.78 10.00 -13.92
CA ASP A 142 16.63 8.54 -13.81
C ASP A 142 15.93 8.16 -12.48
N PRO A 143 14.72 7.57 -12.52
CA PRO A 143 14.01 7.18 -11.31
C PRO A 143 14.77 6.18 -10.44
N SER A 144 15.54 5.29 -11.07
CA SER A 144 16.31 4.24 -10.37
C SER A 144 17.51 4.82 -9.60
N ALA A 145 18.01 5.97 -10.03
CA ALA A 145 19.08 6.71 -9.37
C ALA A 145 18.57 7.72 -8.33
N SER A 146 17.24 7.85 -8.16
CA SER A 146 16.68 8.81 -7.21
C SER A 146 17.00 8.43 -5.75
N PRO A 147 17.26 9.41 -4.86
CA PRO A 147 17.49 9.13 -3.43
C PRO A 147 16.34 8.37 -2.76
N LEU A 148 15.11 8.60 -3.22
CA LEU A 148 13.92 7.90 -2.74
C LEU A 148 13.88 6.44 -3.19
N ALA A 149 14.33 6.13 -4.41
CA ALA A 149 14.44 4.74 -4.85
C ALA A 149 15.47 3.98 -4.00
N ALA A 150 16.62 4.60 -3.73
CA ALA A 150 17.62 4.02 -2.84
C ALA A 150 17.08 3.78 -1.42
N ALA A 151 16.39 4.77 -0.84
CA ALA A 151 15.76 4.64 0.47
C ALA A 151 14.69 3.54 0.49
N ALA A 152 13.81 3.48 -0.52
CA ALA A 152 12.78 2.45 -0.62
C ALA A 152 13.37 1.03 -0.65
N VAL A 153 14.46 0.82 -1.41
CA VAL A 153 15.16 -0.47 -1.47
C VAL A 153 15.84 -0.80 -0.14
N LEU A 154 16.49 0.17 0.50
CA LEU A 154 17.10 -0.02 1.83
C LEU A 154 16.06 -0.39 2.89
N ASP A 155 14.85 0.16 2.80
CA ASP A 155 13.74 -0.20 3.67
C ASP A 155 13.17 -1.58 3.33
N GLY A 156 13.54 -2.21 2.21
CA GLY A 156 13.09 -3.53 1.76
C GLY A 156 11.85 -3.49 0.86
N ARG A 157 11.50 -2.33 0.30
CA ARG A 157 10.40 -2.20 -0.67
C ARG A 157 10.86 -2.64 -2.06
N ARG A 158 9.96 -3.28 -2.80
CA ARG A 158 10.16 -3.59 -4.22
C ARG A 158 9.58 -2.47 -5.07
N LEU A 159 10.33 -2.04 -6.06
CA LEU A 159 9.85 -1.11 -7.09
C LEU A 159 9.49 -1.91 -8.33
N TYR A 160 8.25 -1.77 -8.77
CA TYR A 160 7.70 -2.48 -9.92
C TYR A 160 7.77 -1.60 -11.18
N ALA A 161 7.88 -2.21 -12.35
CA ALA A 161 7.88 -1.44 -13.60
C ALA A 161 6.49 -0.86 -13.87
N ARG A 162 5.43 -1.56 -13.44
CA ARG A 162 4.04 -1.19 -13.68
C ARG A 162 3.13 -1.65 -12.54
N ARG A 163 1.97 -1.01 -12.39
CA ARG A 163 0.99 -1.36 -11.35
C ARG A 163 0.50 -2.82 -11.47
N SER A 164 0.38 -3.37 -12.67
CA SER A 164 -0.06 -4.75 -12.86
C SER A 164 0.92 -5.78 -12.33
N GLU A 165 2.22 -5.48 -12.26
CA GLU A 165 3.20 -6.35 -11.60
C GLU A 165 3.05 -6.36 -10.08
N LEU A 166 2.69 -5.21 -9.50
CA LEU A 166 2.32 -5.15 -8.09
C LEU A 166 1.04 -5.95 -7.81
N GLN A 167 0.05 -5.91 -8.71
CA GLN A 167 -1.16 -6.73 -8.60
C GLN A 167 -0.87 -8.22 -8.71
N ALA A 168 0.08 -8.62 -9.56
CA ALA A 168 0.52 -10.01 -9.71
C ALA A 168 1.10 -10.61 -8.42
N VAL A 169 1.53 -9.78 -7.45
CA VAL A 169 2.00 -10.24 -6.13
C VAL A 169 0.90 -11.01 -5.39
N ILE A 170 -0.36 -10.61 -5.57
CA ILE A 170 -1.51 -11.21 -4.89
C ILE A 170 -2.39 -12.04 -5.80
N GLU A 171 -2.09 -12.13 -7.10
CA GLU A 171 -2.93 -12.85 -8.06
C GLU A 171 -3.04 -14.34 -7.73
N LEU A 172 -4.27 -14.88 -7.85
CA LEU A 172 -4.54 -16.29 -7.54
C LEU A 172 -3.68 -17.20 -8.43
N SER A 173 -2.90 -18.06 -7.81
CA SER A 173 -1.92 -18.90 -8.52
C SER A 173 -2.53 -20.15 -9.15
N ASP A 174 -3.65 -20.64 -8.60
CA ASP A 174 -4.37 -21.79 -9.14
C ASP A 174 -5.88 -21.63 -8.90
N ALA A 175 -6.54 -20.99 -9.85
CA ALA A 175 -7.99 -20.82 -9.84
C ALA A 175 -8.74 -22.15 -10.06
N ALA A 176 -8.13 -23.16 -10.67
CA ALA A 176 -8.77 -24.43 -10.96
C ALA A 176 -8.90 -25.30 -9.69
N GLY A 177 -7.89 -25.28 -8.81
CA GLY A 177 -7.90 -25.98 -7.53
C GLY A 177 -8.78 -25.32 -6.44
N SER A 178 -9.31 -24.11 -6.69
CA SER A 178 -10.11 -23.35 -5.71
C SER A 178 -11.29 -24.11 -5.12
N ALA A 179 -12.01 -24.88 -5.95
CA ALA A 179 -13.18 -25.64 -5.48
C ALA A 179 -12.81 -26.77 -4.50
N GLN A 180 -11.74 -27.50 -4.81
CA GLN A 180 -11.23 -28.57 -3.94
C GLN A 180 -10.72 -28.01 -2.60
N ARG A 181 -9.99 -26.89 -2.64
CA ARG A 181 -9.55 -26.20 -1.41
C ARG A 181 -10.72 -25.72 -0.58
N ALA A 182 -11.76 -25.15 -1.21
CA ALA A 182 -12.96 -24.71 -0.50
C ALA A 182 -13.63 -25.87 0.27
N GLU A 183 -13.72 -27.06 -0.33
CA GLU A 183 -14.26 -28.25 0.33
C GLU A 183 -13.39 -28.69 1.51
N ALA A 184 -12.06 -28.71 1.35
CA ALA A 184 -11.12 -29.04 2.42
C ALA A 184 -11.22 -28.06 3.60
N ILE A 185 -11.30 -26.75 3.31
CA ILE A 185 -11.48 -25.71 4.33
C ILE A 185 -12.80 -25.90 5.08
N MET A 186 -13.91 -26.14 4.36
CA MET A 186 -15.21 -26.38 4.98
C MET A 186 -15.22 -27.64 5.86
N SER A 187 -14.49 -28.70 5.47
CA SER A 187 -14.36 -29.89 6.29
C SER A 187 -13.56 -29.63 7.56
N ARG A 188 -12.40 -28.97 7.44
CA ARG A 188 -11.57 -28.60 8.58
C ARG A 188 -12.31 -27.65 9.52
N GLY A 189 -13.12 -26.74 9.00
CA GLY A 189 -13.95 -25.82 9.77
C GLY A 189 -14.90 -26.55 10.72
N ARG A 190 -15.59 -27.59 10.25
CA ARG A 190 -16.49 -28.41 11.09
C ARG A 190 -15.76 -29.09 12.25
N GLU A 191 -14.55 -29.60 12.00
CA GLU A 191 -13.71 -30.20 13.04
C GLU A 191 -13.25 -29.14 14.04
N ARG A 192 -12.84 -27.97 13.53
CA ARG A 192 -12.40 -26.84 14.35
C ARG A 192 -13.52 -26.30 15.22
N ASP A 193 -14.76 -26.25 14.74
CA ASP A 193 -15.91 -25.78 15.51
C ASP A 193 -16.15 -26.65 16.76
N ALA A 194 -15.93 -27.97 16.66
CA ALA A 194 -16.00 -28.87 17.81
C ALA A 194 -14.84 -28.62 18.79
N GLU A 195 -13.62 -28.42 18.29
CA GLU A 195 -12.44 -28.09 19.11
C GLU A 195 -12.61 -26.75 19.84
N TRP A 196 -13.12 -25.74 19.14
CA TRP A 196 -13.41 -24.42 19.67
C TRP A 196 -14.52 -24.47 20.72
N GLY A 197 -15.60 -25.23 20.48
CA GLY A 197 -16.68 -25.41 21.45
C GLY A 197 -16.23 -26.08 22.76
N ALA A 198 -15.18 -26.91 22.70
CA ALA A 198 -14.61 -27.55 23.88
C ALA A 198 -13.69 -26.61 24.68
N ASP A 199 -12.80 -25.89 24.00
CA ASP A 199 -11.88 -24.92 24.61
C ASP A 199 -11.45 -23.85 23.57
N PRO A 200 -12.12 -22.68 23.55
CA PRO A 200 -11.82 -21.61 22.61
C PRO A 200 -10.38 -21.09 22.72
N ASP A 201 -9.85 -20.96 23.93
CA ASP A 201 -8.52 -20.38 24.17
C ASP A 201 -7.42 -21.36 23.74
N ALA A 202 -7.60 -22.67 24.01
CA ALA A 202 -6.67 -23.68 23.53
C ALA A 202 -6.73 -23.86 22.01
N CYS A 203 -7.92 -23.76 21.40
CA CYS A 203 -8.08 -23.75 19.95
C CYS A 203 -7.33 -22.57 19.32
N GLY A 204 -7.59 -21.35 19.81
CA GLY A 204 -6.91 -20.15 19.32
C GLY A 204 -5.39 -20.20 19.52
N ARG A 205 -4.91 -20.76 20.62
CA ARG A 205 -3.47 -20.96 20.86
C ARG A 205 -2.84 -21.85 19.78
N ARG A 206 -3.44 -23.02 19.52
CA ARG A 206 -2.97 -23.95 18.48
C ARG A 206 -2.97 -23.31 17.10
N ASP A 207 -3.99 -22.52 16.79
CA ASP A 207 -4.10 -21.84 15.51
C ASP A 207 -2.97 -20.80 15.32
N VAL A 208 -2.67 -19.99 16.35
CA VAL A 208 -1.56 -19.04 16.27
C VAL A 208 -0.21 -19.76 16.19
N GLU A 209 0.00 -20.84 16.95
CA GLU A 209 1.22 -21.65 16.90
C GLU A 209 1.42 -22.29 15.52
N ALA A 210 0.39 -22.92 14.95
CA ALA A 210 0.42 -23.46 13.59
C ALA A 210 0.71 -22.39 12.54
N THR A 211 0.20 -21.17 12.75
CA THR A 211 0.49 -20.03 11.85
C THR A 211 1.95 -19.61 11.93
N LEU A 212 2.55 -19.57 13.13
CA LEU A 212 3.97 -19.26 13.31
C LEU A 212 4.88 -20.33 12.68
N GLU A 213 4.53 -21.60 12.85
CA GLU A 213 5.23 -22.73 12.23
C GLU A 213 5.16 -22.67 10.70
N ALA A 214 3.97 -22.39 10.15
CA ALA A 214 3.78 -22.22 8.71
C ALA A 214 4.59 -21.03 8.16
N ALA A 215 4.66 -19.92 8.90
CA ALA A 215 5.46 -18.76 8.50
C ALA A 215 6.96 -19.09 8.41
N ALA A 216 7.48 -19.90 9.35
CA ALA A 216 8.85 -20.38 9.28
C ALA A 216 9.08 -21.29 8.05
N LEU A 217 8.20 -22.28 7.82
CA LEU A 217 8.29 -23.18 6.67
C LEU A 217 8.26 -22.44 5.32
N VAL A 218 7.33 -21.50 5.16
CA VAL A 218 7.21 -20.71 3.92
C VAL A 218 8.44 -19.81 3.73
N SER A 219 8.95 -19.21 4.80
CA SER A 219 10.18 -18.41 4.74
C SER A 219 11.41 -19.23 4.33
N ASP A 220 11.44 -20.53 4.64
CA ASP A 220 12.49 -21.47 4.24
C ASP A 220 12.26 -22.05 2.83
N GLY A 221 11.20 -21.60 2.13
CA GLY A 221 10.87 -21.99 0.76
C GLY A 221 10.07 -23.29 0.64
N ALA A 222 9.58 -23.85 1.75
CA ALA A 222 8.77 -25.06 1.73
C ALA A 222 7.37 -24.79 1.16
N ALA A 223 6.74 -25.81 0.57
CA ALA A 223 5.35 -25.76 0.14
C ALA A 223 4.38 -26.07 1.30
N LEU A 224 3.18 -25.50 1.26
CA LEU A 224 2.07 -25.88 2.14
C LEU A 224 1.20 -26.91 1.44
N ASP A 225 0.81 -27.97 2.15
CA ASP A 225 -0.19 -28.91 1.66
C ASP A 225 -1.63 -28.38 1.86
N ASP A 226 -2.61 -29.00 1.19
CA ASP A 226 -4.02 -28.57 1.26
C ASP A 226 -4.60 -28.62 2.68
N ARG A 227 -4.08 -29.51 3.55
CA ARG A 227 -4.53 -29.63 4.94
C ARG A 227 -3.99 -28.48 5.79
N GLN A 228 -2.75 -28.07 5.57
CA GLN A 228 -2.14 -26.90 6.19
C GLN A 228 -2.86 -25.64 5.71
N LEU A 229 -3.13 -25.51 4.40
CA LEU A 229 -3.92 -24.39 3.86
C LEU A 229 -5.31 -24.33 4.47
N ALA A 230 -6.01 -25.47 4.57
CA ALA A 230 -7.32 -25.54 5.19
C ALA A 230 -7.30 -25.12 6.67
N THR A 231 -6.28 -25.58 7.41
CA THR A 231 -6.10 -25.21 8.82
C THR A 231 -5.84 -23.71 8.98
N LEU A 232 -4.94 -23.15 8.16
CA LEU A 232 -4.59 -21.74 8.20
C LEU A 232 -5.77 -20.85 7.76
N ALA A 233 -6.54 -21.25 6.76
CA ALA A 233 -7.75 -20.56 6.34
C ALA A 233 -8.77 -20.44 7.48
N CYS A 234 -9.03 -21.53 8.20
CA CYS A 234 -9.91 -21.50 9.36
C CYS A 234 -9.34 -20.64 10.50
N ALA A 235 -8.03 -20.68 10.72
CA ALA A 235 -7.35 -19.89 11.74
C ALA A 235 -7.44 -18.38 11.47
N VAL A 236 -7.12 -17.92 10.26
CA VAL A 236 -7.11 -16.47 9.96
C VAL A 236 -8.50 -15.86 9.88
N SER A 237 -9.54 -16.66 9.65
CA SER A 237 -10.93 -16.21 9.69
C SER A 237 -11.52 -16.10 11.10
N ASP A 238 -10.85 -16.66 12.12
CA ASP A 238 -11.22 -16.44 13.51
C ASP A 238 -10.74 -15.06 13.98
N VAL A 239 -11.67 -14.24 14.48
CA VAL A 239 -11.39 -12.86 14.87
C VAL A 239 -10.32 -12.77 15.98
N ALA A 240 -10.34 -13.66 16.98
CA ALA A 240 -9.39 -13.60 18.08
C ALA A 240 -7.98 -14.03 17.65
N VAL A 241 -7.89 -15.03 16.76
CA VAL A 241 -6.64 -15.46 16.15
C VAL A 241 -6.10 -14.35 15.24
N ARG A 242 -6.91 -13.85 14.30
CA ARG A 242 -6.56 -12.76 13.39
C ARG A 242 -6.06 -11.52 14.12
N ASP A 243 -6.77 -11.09 15.16
CA ASP A 243 -6.39 -9.93 15.97
C ASP A 243 -5.05 -10.15 16.68
N THR A 244 -4.75 -11.39 17.06
CA THR A 244 -3.43 -11.78 17.59
C THR A 244 -2.36 -11.66 16.51
N LEU A 245 -2.64 -12.10 15.28
CA LEU A 245 -1.69 -12.16 14.18
C LEU A 245 -1.25 -10.78 13.68
N TYR A 246 -2.05 -9.70 13.86
CA TYR A 246 -1.59 -8.33 13.55
C TYR A 246 -0.34 -7.92 14.32
N ALA A 247 -0.08 -8.51 15.50
CA ALA A 247 1.14 -8.25 16.27
C ALA A 247 2.42 -8.69 15.54
N LEU A 248 2.32 -9.61 14.57
CA LEU A 248 3.47 -10.11 13.81
C LEU A 248 4.06 -9.04 12.88
N ALA A 249 3.24 -8.08 12.42
CA ALA A 249 3.71 -6.97 11.59
C ALA A 249 4.74 -6.06 12.29
N VAL A 250 4.83 -6.12 13.62
CA VAL A 250 5.79 -5.35 14.43
C VAL A 250 6.75 -6.24 15.22
N GLY A 251 6.75 -7.55 14.96
CA GLY A 251 7.62 -8.54 15.58
C GLY A 251 8.95 -8.71 14.86
N GLU A 252 9.93 -9.33 15.51
CA GLU A 252 11.25 -9.66 14.92
C GLU A 252 11.14 -10.51 13.65
N ASP A 253 10.10 -11.33 13.52
CA ASP A 253 9.83 -12.20 12.37
C ASP A 253 8.79 -11.64 11.38
N CYS A 254 8.61 -10.32 11.30
CA CYS A 254 7.58 -9.71 10.45
C CYS A 254 7.66 -10.15 8.98
N ASP A 255 8.87 -10.31 8.45
CA ASP A 255 9.12 -10.69 7.05
C ASP A 255 8.62 -12.12 6.77
N ARG A 256 8.70 -13.02 7.77
CA ARG A 256 8.18 -14.41 7.67
C ARG A 256 6.66 -14.44 7.64
N ALA A 257 6.03 -13.63 8.50
CA ALA A 257 4.57 -13.50 8.52
C ALA A 257 4.06 -12.92 7.20
N GLU A 258 4.71 -11.88 6.67
CA GLU A 258 4.37 -11.28 5.38
C GLU A 258 4.46 -12.29 4.23
N ALA A 259 5.51 -13.12 4.20
CA ALA A 259 5.65 -14.20 3.22
C ALA A 259 4.50 -15.22 3.29
N LEU A 260 4.06 -15.58 4.50
CA LEU A 260 2.89 -16.43 4.69
C LEU A 260 1.61 -15.78 4.18
N TRP A 261 1.36 -14.51 4.51
CA TRP A 261 0.16 -13.80 4.04
C TRP A 261 0.12 -13.68 2.52
N ALA A 262 1.24 -13.35 1.89
CA ALA A 262 1.36 -13.31 0.44
C ALA A 262 1.05 -14.66 -0.19
N ARG A 263 1.51 -15.76 0.42
CA ARG A 263 1.17 -17.11 -0.03
C ARG A 263 -0.31 -17.42 0.11
N LEU A 264 -0.89 -17.19 1.29
CA LEU A 264 -2.30 -17.45 1.54
C LEU A 264 -3.21 -16.60 0.63
N ALA A 265 -2.85 -15.34 0.39
CA ALA A 265 -3.56 -14.46 -0.54
C ALA A 265 -3.56 -14.97 -1.99
N ARG A 266 -2.58 -15.79 -2.39
CA ARG A 266 -2.48 -16.38 -3.74
C ARG A 266 -3.09 -17.77 -3.86
N GLU A 267 -3.20 -18.51 -2.76
CA GLU A 267 -3.60 -19.93 -2.77
C GLU A 267 -5.02 -20.15 -2.23
N LEU A 268 -5.51 -19.30 -1.32
CA LEU A 268 -6.85 -19.43 -0.74
C LEU A 268 -7.93 -18.92 -1.71
N PRO A 269 -9.04 -19.66 -1.86
CA PRO A 269 -10.22 -19.18 -2.58
C PRO A 269 -11.01 -18.17 -1.73
N ASP A 270 -11.84 -17.37 -2.41
CA ASP A 270 -12.87 -16.58 -1.72
C ASP A 270 -13.90 -17.50 -1.06
N PRO A 271 -14.43 -17.14 0.13
CA PRO A 271 -14.20 -15.90 0.87
C PRO A 271 -12.96 -15.93 1.80
N TRP A 272 -12.33 -17.07 2.05
CA TRP A 272 -11.24 -17.21 3.03
C TRP A 272 -9.98 -16.40 2.70
N ARG A 273 -9.80 -16.07 1.42
CA ARG A 273 -8.73 -15.20 0.93
C ARG A 273 -8.74 -13.79 1.55
N VAL A 274 -9.92 -13.27 1.91
CA VAL A 274 -10.10 -11.88 2.36
C VAL A 274 -9.23 -11.58 3.58
N ASP A 275 -9.23 -12.45 4.59
CA ASP A 275 -8.45 -12.25 5.81
C ASP A 275 -6.93 -12.26 5.55
N ALA A 276 -6.47 -13.11 4.64
CA ALA A 276 -5.06 -13.15 4.23
C ALA A 276 -4.65 -11.86 3.52
N LEU A 277 -5.49 -11.33 2.63
CA LEU A 277 -5.26 -10.03 1.97
C LEU A 277 -5.19 -8.90 2.98
N VAL A 278 -6.06 -8.89 4.01
CA VAL A 278 -6.08 -7.85 5.04
C VAL A 278 -4.86 -7.94 5.96
N LEU A 279 -4.41 -9.15 6.33
CA LEU A 279 -3.17 -9.34 7.10
C LEU A 279 -1.93 -8.90 6.31
N LEU A 280 -1.89 -9.19 5.01
CA LEU A 280 -0.84 -8.70 4.12
C LEU A 280 -0.88 -7.17 4.02
N ALA A 281 -2.07 -6.60 3.81
CA ALA A 281 -2.26 -5.15 3.74
C ALA A 281 -1.77 -4.45 5.01
N PHE A 282 -2.14 -4.98 6.18
CA PHE A 282 -1.71 -4.43 7.46
C PHE A 282 -0.19 -4.47 7.62
N SER A 283 0.44 -5.60 7.23
CA SER A 283 1.90 -5.77 7.31
C SER A 283 2.64 -4.80 6.39
N ALA A 284 2.19 -4.69 5.13
CA ALA A 284 2.71 -3.74 4.15
C ALA A 284 2.56 -2.29 4.65
N TYR A 285 1.38 -1.92 5.15
CA TYR A 285 1.11 -0.58 5.64
C TYR A 285 1.96 -0.25 6.87
N ALA A 286 2.07 -1.17 7.84
CA ALA A 286 2.89 -0.99 9.03
C ALA A 286 4.38 -0.76 8.71
N ARG A 287 4.89 -1.32 7.60
CA ARG A 287 6.27 -1.11 7.11
C ARG A 287 6.42 0.08 6.16
N GLY A 288 5.32 0.74 5.78
CA GLY A 288 5.33 1.91 4.89
C GLY A 288 5.18 1.58 3.40
N ASP A 289 4.84 0.34 3.05
CA ASP A 289 4.49 -0.04 1.68
C ASP A 289 2.98 0.17 1.42
N GLY A 290 2.58 1.44 1.39
CA GLY A 290 1.21 1.86 1.06
C GLY A 290 0.70 1.31 -0.28
N PRO A 291 1.51 1.23 -1.35
CA PRO A 291 1.09 0.66 -2.62
C PRO A 291 0.63 -0.80 -2.53
N LEU A 292 1.44 -1.67 -1.92
CA LEU A 292 1.05 -3.07 -1.71
C LEU A 292 -0.17 -3.17 -0.80
N ALA A 293 -0.22 -2.36 0.26
CA ALA A 293 -1.38 -2.29 1.15
C ALA A 293 -2.66 -1.94 0.39
N GLY A 294 -2.63 -0.90 -0.45
CA GLY A 294 -3.78 -0.46 -1.25
C GLY A 294 -4.27 -1.54 -2.21
N VAL A 295 -3.36 -2.22 -2.92
CA VAL A 295 -3.72 -3.32 -3.84
C VAL A 295 -4.38 -4.49 -3.08
N CYS A 296 -3.88 -4.81 -1.89
CA CYS A 296 -4.47 -5.86 -1.05
C CYS A 296 -5.86 -5.48 -0.54
N LEU A 297 -6.05 -4.23 -0.08
CA LEU A 297 -7.33 -3.73 0.42
C LEU A 297 -8.38 -3.62 -0.68
N GLU A 298 -7.99 -3.15 -1.87
CA GLU A 298 -8.84 -3.10 -3.05
C GLU A 298 -9.35 -4.51 -3.42
N ALA A 299 -8.45 -5.51 -3.42
CA ALA A 299 -8.83 -6.89 -3.67
C ALA A 299 -9.75 -7.46 -2.58
N ALA A 300 -9.45 -7.19 -1.30
CA ALA A 300 -10.26 -7.66 -0.18
C ALA A 300 -11.69 -7.07 -0.21
N LEU A 301 -11.82 -5.75 -0.43
CA LEU A 301 -13.10 -5.05 -0.49
C LEU A 301 -13.92 -5.39 -1.74
N ARG A 302 -13.27 -5.80 -2.83
CA ARG A 302 -13.96 -6.33 -4.01
C ARG A 302 -14.64 -7.67 -3.71
N SER A 303 -14.00 -8.53 -2.92
CA SER A 303 -14.55 -9.82 -2.52
C SER A 303 -15.55 -9.72 -1.36
N ASP A 304 -15.30 -8.87 -0.37
CA ASP A 304 -16.23 -8.55 0.73
C ASP A 304 -16.26 -7.03 1.02
N PRO A 305 -17.23 -6.29 0.43
CA PRO A 305 -17.39 -4.86 0.66
C PRO A 305 -17.72 -4.48 2.11
N SER A 306 -18.17 -5.44 2.93
CA SER A 306 -18.58 -5.22 4.32
C SER A 306 -17.45 -5.52 5.33
N HIS A 307 -16.27 -5.93 4.86
CA HIS A 307 -15.17 -6.34 5.72
C HIS A 307 -14.63 -5.16 6.53
N ARG A 308 -15.01 -5.10 7.81
CA ARG A 308 -14.78 -3.93 8.71
C ARG A 308 -13.31 -3.48 8.77
N MET A 309 -12.38 -4.42 8.95
CA MET A 309 -10.96 -4.06 9.05
C MET A 309 -10.39 -3.58 7.72
N ALA A 310 -10.84 -4.17 6.59
CA ALA A 310 -10.40 -3.73 5.28
C ALA A 310 -10.87 -2.30 5.02
N GLY A 311 -12.13 -1.98 5.32
CA GLY A 311 -12.66 -0.62 5.17
C GLY A 311 -11.99 0.40 6.09
N MET A 312 -11.67 0.03 7.33
CA MET A 312 -10.92 0.91 8.25
C MET A 312 -9.50 1.19 7.76
N LEU A 313 -8.77 0.17 7.30
CA LEU A 313 -7.42 0.33 6.77
C LEU A 313 -7.40 1.09 5.44
N ASP A 314 -8.37 0.86 4.57
CA ASP A 314 -8.50 1.62 3.32
C ASP A 314 -8.78 3.09 3.61
N THR A 315 -9.72 3.39 4.51
CA THR A 315 -9.99 4.77 4.95
C THR A 315 -8.72 5.42 5.51
N ALA A 316 -8.00 4.73 6.40
CA ALA A 316 -6.75 5.25 6.96
C ALA A 316 -5.70 5.54 5.87
N LEU A 317 -5.57 4.65 4.89
CA LEU A 317 -4.65 4.80 3.77
C LEU A 317 -5.03 5.97 2.87
N GLN A 318 -6.31 6.11 2.51
CA GLN A 318 -6.82 7.22 1.70
C GLN A 318 -6.71 8.57 2.42
N SER A 319 -6.80 8.59 3.75
CA SER A 319 -6.61 9.80 4.57
C SER A 319 -5.15 10.11 4.90
N GLY A 320 -4.18 9.33 4.38
CA GLY A 320 -2.76 9.58 4.59
C GLY A 320 -2.25 9.32 6.01
N MET A 321 -2.92 8.44 6.78
CA MET A 321 -2.47 8.08 8.13
C MET A 321 -1.06 7.48 8.09
N ARG A 322 -0.20 7.88 9.04
CA ARG A 322 1.22 7.50 9.02
C ARG A 322 1.43 6.04 9.47
N PRO A 323 2.39 5.28 8.90
CA PRO A 323 2.67 3.90 9.29
C PRO A 323 2.93 3.69 10.79
N GLU A 324 3.49 4.68 11.47
CA GLU A 324 3.71 4.65 12.93
C GLU A 324 2.41 4.42 13.70
N GLN A 325 1.31 5.05 13.27
CA GLN A 325 0.01 4.94 13.90
C GLN A 325 -0.60 3.55 13.67
N ILE A 326 -0.37 2.96 12.49
CA ILE A 326 -0.78 1.57 12.19
C ILE A 326 -0.01 0.58 13.07
N ARG A 327 1.29 0.81 13.31
CA ARG A 327 2.10 -0.03 14.22
C ARG A 327 1.64 0.02 15.68
N GLU A 328 0.99 1.10 16.11
CA GLU A 328 0.40 1.17 17.45
C GLU A 328 -0.79 0.20 17.59
N LEU A 329 -1.60 0.06 16.53
CA LEU A 329 -2.71 -0.88 16.49
C LEU A 329 -2.25 -2.32 16.69
N ALA A 330 -1.08 -2.69 16.14
CA ALA A 330 -0.49 -4.03 16.32
C ALA A 330 -0.22 -4.38 17.81
N GLY A 331 -0.14 -3.39 18.69
CA GLY A 331 0.00 -3.59 20.13
C GLY A 331 -1.20 -4.27 20.79
N THR A 332 -2.39 -4.23 20.16
CA THR A 332 -3.58 -4.97 20.64
C THR A 332 -3.34 -6.48 20.55
N GLY A 333 -2.71 -6.97 19.48
CA GLY A 333 -2.46 -8.40 19.26
C GLY A 333 -1.59 -9.03 20.35
N TYR A 334 -0.58 -8.32 20.87
CA TYR A 334 0.22 -8.80 22.01
C TYR A 334 -0.62 -8.98 23.29
N ARG A 335 -1.65 -8.14 23.50
CA ARG A 335 -2.56 -8.28 24.65
C ARG A 335 -3.45 -9.51 24.49
N VAL A 336 -3.94 -9.77 23.27
CA VAL A 336 -4.75 -10.95 22.96
C VAL A 336 -3.91 -12.22 23.10
N ALA A 337 -2.69 -12.26 22.55
CA ALA A 337 -1.74 -13.37 22.69
C ALA A 337 -1.52 -13.75 24.15
N LYS A 338 -1.29 -12.76 25.02
CA LYS A 338 -1.09 -12.97 26.46
C LYS A 338 -2.33 -13.59 27.13
N ARG A 339 -3.53 -13.19 26.72
CA ARG A 339 -4.80 -13.74 27.24
C ARG A 339 -4.94 -15.23 26.91
N ILE A 340 -4.65 -15.61 25.68
CA ILE A 340 -4.76 -17.00 25.21
C ILE A 340 -3.50 -17.84 25.50
N GLY A 341 -2.47 -17.24 26.12
CA GLY A 341 -1.25 -17.93 26.55
C GLY A 341 -0.25 -18.25 25.43
N VAL A 342 -0.30 -17.54 24.30
CA VAL A 342 0.66 -17.69 23.19
C VAL A 342 1.86 -16.77 23.39
N ARG A 343 3.05 -17.28 23.11
CA ARG A 343 4.27 -16.47 23.05
C ARG A 343 4.53 -16.05 21.60
N LEU A 344 4.36 -14.76 21.32
CA LEU A 344 4.73 -14.18 20.03
C LEU A 344 6.22 -13.81 19.98
N PRO A 345 6.81 -13.69 18.78
CA PRO A 345 8.11 -13.05 18.59
C PRO A 345 8.15 -11.67 19.28
N PRO A 346 9.29 -11.27 19.86
CA PRO A 346 9.39 -9.97 20.53
C PRO A 346 9.21 -8.83 19.53
N ARG A 347 8.72 -7.68 20.02
CA ARG A 347 8.55 -6.47 19.20
C ARG A 347 9.91 -5.95 18.74
N ARG A 348 10.04 -5.66 17.45
CA ARG A 348 11.20 -4.89 16.95
C ARG A 348 11.22 -3.52 17.64
N ARG A 349 12.42 -3.09 18.02
CA ARG A 349 12.64 -1.68 18.40
C ARG A 349 12.66 -0.86 17.13
N PHE A 350 11.50 -0.34 16.72
CA PHE A 350 11.47 0.73 15.72
C PHE A 350 12.26 1.91 16.29
N GLY A 351 13.26 2.39 15.54
CA GLY A 351 14.08 3.51 15.96
C GLY A 351 13.18 4.66 16.38
N ARG A 352 13.18 5.01 17.68
CA ARG A 352 12.66 6.29 18.13
C ARG A 352 13.47 7.34 17.39
N ARG A 353 12.85 8.07 16.44
CA ARG A 353 13.38 9.39 16.08
C ARG A 353 13.49 10.16 17.40
N ALA A 354 14.71 10.49 17.78
CA ALA A 354 14.94 11.48 18.83
C ALA A 354 14.28 12.78 18.34
N VAL A 355 13.55 13.40 19.26
CA VAL A 355 12.85 14.68 19.11
C VAL A 355 13.78 15.76 18.57
#